data_AF-A0AAU6YMY2-F1
#
_entry.id   AF-A0AAU6YMY2-F1
#
_cell.length_a   1.000
_cell.length_b   1.000
_cell.length_c   1.000
_cell.angle_alpha   90.00
_cell.angle_beta   90.00
_cell.angle_gamma   90.00
#
_symmetry.space_group_name_H-M   'P 1'
#
loop_
_entity.id
_entity.type
_entity.pdbx_description
1 polymer ?
#
loop_
_entity_poly.entity_id
_entity_poly.type
_entity_poly.pdbx_seq_one_letter_code
_entity_poly.pdbx_strand_id
1 'polypeptide(L)'
;MRQPIRTLNAENIHAIKSEFEQSLDCLGASIQGKHGVQLLTSIKRDKVGAGPYPQVTLFEAANRIMSDLVILNGIAGLLREKTFPFTEYTVEFGNEDKNGFDIRASSPSETLIGEAFNVAPSFFQGKKASALRKLRQGGAAARYKLLMFNSDATPERYSAKHEPGTFHIAVDIASGMISVRCAPVTA
;
A
#
# COMPACT_ATOMS: atom_id res chain seq x y z
N MET A 1 12.01 -16.61 0.68
CA MET A 1 12.23 -15.68 1.80
C MET A 1 10.87 -15.29 2.36
N ARG A 2 10.63 -15.47 3.67
CA ARG A 2 9.46 -14.88 4.33
C ARG A 2 9.65 -13.37 4.25
N GLN A 3 8.71 -12.63 3.69
CA GLN A 3 8.80 -11.19 3.72
C GLN A 3 8.62 -10.72 5.18
N PRO A 4 9.52 -9.89 5.70
CA PRO A 4 9.49 -9.51 7.10
C PRO A 4 8.34 -8.54 7.34
N ILE A 5 7.58 -8.77 8.41
CA ILE A 5 6.87 -7.68 9.08
C ILE A 5 7.93 -6.62 9.38
N ARG A 6 7.72 -5.38 8.93
CA ARG A 6 8.68 -4.30 9.14
C ARG A 6 8.08 -3.24 10.04
N THR A 7 8.85 -2.84 11.05
CA THR A 7 8.58 -1.61 11.79
C THR A 7 9.27 -0.45 11.06
N LEU A 8 8.47 0.49 10.58
CA LEU A 8 8.91 1.67 9.84
C LEU A 8 8.83 2.91 10.73
N ASN A 9 9.89 3.70 10.77
CA ASN A 9 9.98 4.95 11.52
C ASN A 9 10.81 5.98 10.74
N ALA A 10 10.94 7.19 11.28
CA ALA A 10 11.65 8.28 10.61
C ALA A 10 13.15 7.98 10.37
N GLU A 11 13.75 7.08 11.13
CA GLU A 11 15.18 6.75 11.04
C GLU A 11 15.45 5.74 9.92
N ASN A 12 14.55 4.78 9.69
CA ASN A 12 14.79 3.66 8.77
C ASN A 12 14.02 3.71 7.45
N ILE A 13 12.94 4.51 7.35
CA ILE A 13 12.02 4.44 6.22
C ILE A 13 12.70 4.76 4.88
N HIS A 14 13.61 5.73 4.86
CA HIS A 14 14.32 6.11 3.63
C HIS A 14 15.24 5.00 3.15
N ALA A 15 16.03 4.40 4.04
CA ALA A 15 16.94 3.32 3.69
C ALA A 15 16.16 2.11 3.17
N ILE A 16 15.11 1.69 3.88
CA ILE A 16 14.25 0.58 3.48
C ILE A 16 13.59 0.83 2.12
N LYS A 17 13.09 2.05 1.88
CA LYS A 17 12.49 2.41 0.60
C LYS A 17 13.53 2.33 -0.53
N SER A 18 14.72 2.86 -0.32
CA SER A 18 15.80 2.87 -1.32
C SER A 18 16.26 1.45 -1.66
N GLU A 19 16.43 0.60 -0.65
CA GLU A 19 16.74 -0.83 -0.83
C GLU A 19 15.64 -1.55 -1.61
N PHE A 20 14.37 -1.25 -1.30
CA PHE A 20 13.24 -1.84 -2.01
C PHE A 20 13.23 -1.43 -3.48
N GLU A 21 13.39 -0.14 -3.78
CA GLU A 21 13.46 0.39 -5.16
C GLU A 21 14.64 -0.21 -5.94
N GLN A 22 15.83 -0.28 -5.33
CA GLN A 22 17.00 -0.92 -5.95
C GLN A 22 16.76 -2.40 -6.27
N SER A 23 15.99 -3.11 -5.43
CA SER A 23 15.65 -4.52 -5.69
C SER A 23 14.79 -4.70 -6.96
N LEU A 24 14.19 -3.63 -7.48
CA LEU A 24 13.36 -3.63 -8.69
C LEU A 24 14.18 -3.52 -9.98
N ASP A 25 15.45 -3.10 -9.93
CA ASP A 25 16.29 -2.82 -11.10
C ASP A 25 16.43 -4.01 -12.06
N CYS A 26 16.32 -5.23 -11.53
CA CYS A 26 16.41 -6.46 -12.31
C CYS A 26 15.09 -6.88 -12.98
N LEU A 27 13.97 -6.23 -12.64
CA LEU A 27 12.66 -6.60 -13.17
C LEU A 27 12.53 -6.21 -14.64
N GLY A 28 11.93 -7.10 -15.42
CA GLY A 28 11.74 -6.91 -16.86
C GLY A 28 12.81 -7.56 -17.74
N ALA A 29 13.98 -7.93 -17.19
CA ALA A 29 15.02 -8.63 -17.94
C ALA A 29 14.51 -9.93 -18.60
N SER A 30 13.63 -10.66 -17.92
CA SER A 30 13.07 -11.94 -18.39
C SER A 30 12.06 -11.81 -19.55
N ILE A 31 11.60 -10.59 -19.86
CA ILE A 31 10.64 -10.32 -20.94
C ILE A 31 11.24 -9.51 -22.08
N GLN A 32 12.52 -9.15 -21.99
CA GLN A 32 13.21 -8.39 -23.01
C GLN A 32 13.20 -9.15 -24.35
N GLY A 33 12.85 -8.45 -25.43
CA GLY A 33 12.77 -9.03 -26.79
C GLY A 33 11.58 -9.98 -27.04
N LYS A 34 10.69 -10.20 -26.07
CA LYS A 34 9.45 -10.97 -26.27
C LYS A 34 8.34 -10.08 -26.80
N HIS A 35 7.52 -10.62 -27.71
CA HIS A 35 6.39 -9.90 -28.30
C HIS A 35 5.14 -10.78 -28.43
N GLY A 36 3.98 -10.15 -28.70
CA GLY A 36 2.72 -10.83 -28.94
C GLY A 36 2.31 -11.79 -27.82
N VAL A 37 1.85 -12.99 -28.19
CA VAL A 37 1.40 -14.02 -27.24
C VAL A 37 2.54 -14.48 -26.33
N GLN A 38 3.77 -14.54 -26.82
CA GLN A 38 4.92 -14.99 -26.03
C GLN A 38 5.20 -14.02 -24.86
N LEU A 39 5.13 -12.72 -25.11
CA LEU A 39 5.25 -11.71 -24.07
C LEU A 39 4.16 -11.87 -23.01
N LEU A 40 2.90 -11.98 -23.45
CA LEU A 40 1.75 -12.11 -22.54
C LEU A 40 1.83 -13.39 -21.70
N THR A 41 2.28 -14.49 -22.29
CA THR A 41 2.52 -15.75 -21.57
C THR A 41 3.59 -15.56 -20.51
N SER A 42 4.73 -14.96 -20.85
CA SER A 42 5.78 -14.73 -19.85
C SER A 42 5.37 -13.78 -18.73
N ILE A 43 4.57 -12.76 -19.02
CA ILE A 43 4.05 -11.87 -17.98
C ILE A 43 3.09 -12.61 -17.02
N LYS A 44 2.25 -13.51 -17.54
CA LYS A 44 1.13 -14.12 -16.79
C LYS A 44 1.38 -15.53 -16.27
N ARG A 45 2.45 -16.20 -16.69
CA ARG A 45 2.68 -17.65 -16.41
C ARG A 45 4.07 -17.93 -15.89
N ASP A 46 5.09 -17.25 -16.40
CA ASP A 46 6.46 -17.49 -15.97
C ASP A 46 6.73 -16.81 -14.64
N LYS A 47 7.46 -17.49 -13.75
CA LYS A 47 7.93 -16.89 -12.50
C LYS A 47 9.01 -15.84 -12.82
N VAL A 48 9.01 -14.74 -12.06
CA VAL A 48 10.00 -13.66 -12.24
C VAL A 48 11.42 -14.16 -11.95
N GLY A 49 11.60 -14.98 -10.91
CA GLY A 49 12.90 -15.52 -10.51
C GLY A 49 13.85 -14.50 -9.84
N ALA A 50 13.44 -13.24 -9.74
CA ALA A 50 14.24 -12.13 -9.21
C ALA A 50 13.38 -11.10 -8.45
N GLY A 51 14.04 -10.10 -7.86
CA GLY A 51 13.38 -9.02 -7.10
C GLY A 51 12.74 -9.49 -5.79
N PRO A 52 11.85 -8.67 -5.20
CA PRO A 52 11.26 -8.95 -3.88
C PRO A 52 10.27 -10.12 -3.88
N TYR A 53 9.76 -10.51 -5.06
CA TYR A 53 8.77 -11.58 -5.26
C TYR A 53 9.20 -12.58 -6.33
N PRO A 54 10.29 -13.35 -6.12
CA PRO A 54 10.86 -14.18 -7.19
C PRO A 54 9.99 -15.39 -7.56
N GLN A 55 9.04 -15.77 -6.71
CA GLN A 55 8.26 -17.01 -6.87
C GLN A 55 6.91 -16.83 -7.55
N VAL A 56 6.51 -15.59 -7.86
CA VAL A 56 5.25 -15.27 -8.52
C VAL A 56 5.49 -14.81 -9.95
N THR A 57 4.42 -14.66 -10.72
CA THR A 57 4.46 -14.14 -12.10
C THR A 57 4.79 -12.64 -12.12
N LEU A 58 5.29 -12.10 -13.23
CA LEU A 58 5.57 -10.67 -13.33
C LEU A 58 4.31 -9.82 -13.10
N PHE A 59 3.16 -10.29 -13.58
CA PHE A 59 1.87 -9.65 -13.31
C PHE A 59 1.53 -9.61 -11.82
N GLU A 60 1.70 -10.72 -11.11
CA GLU A 60 1.45 -10.77 -9.67
C GLU A 60 2.47 -9.95 -8.88
N ALA A 61 3.75 -10.02 -9.26
CA ALA A 61 4.81 -9.24 -8.64
C ALA A 61 4.53 -7.74 -8.77
N ALA A 62 4.15 -7.27 -9.97
CA ALA A 62 3.80 -5.87 -10.20
C ALA A 62 2.67 -5.39 -9.28
N ASN A 63 1.60 -6.18 -9.13
CA ASN A 63 0.49 -5.81 -8.24
C ASN A 63 0.92 -5.70 -6.76
N ARG A 64 1.78 -6.62 -6.29
CA ARG A 64 2.31 -6.59 -4.91
C ARG A 64 3.27 -5.42 -4.71
N ILE A 65 4.26 -5.27 -5.60
CA ILE A 65 5.26 -4.19 -5.57
C ILE A 65 4.59 -2.83 -5.54
N MET A 66 3.62 -2.60 -6.42
CA MET A 66 2.94 -1.30 -6.47
C MET A 66 2.13 -1.02 -5.19
N SER A 67 1.56 -2.06 -4.56
CA SER A 67 0.88 -1.90 -3.27
C SER A 67 1.87 -1.64 -2.13
N ASP A 68 3.03 -2.30 -2.12
CA ASP A 68 4.09 -2.01 -1.15
C ASP A 68 4.65 -0.59 -1.33
N LEU A 69 4.77 -0.10 -2.56
CA LEU A 69 5.17 1.28 -2.83
C LEU A 69 4.14 2.29 -2.29
N VAL A 70 2.84 1.98 -2.38
CA VAL A 70 1.79 2.77 -1.71
C VAL A 70 2.02 2.80 -0.20
N ILE A 71 2.32 1.64 0.42
CA ILE A 71 2.63 1.56 1.86
C ILE A 71 3.86 2.37 2.21
N LEU A 72 5.00 2.12 1.54
CA LEU A 72 6.28 2.77 1.83
C LEU A 72 6.19 4.29 1.71
N ASN A 73 5.65 4.78 0.60
CA ASN A 73 5.48 6.22 0.38
C ASN A 73 4.44 6.81 1.33
N GLY A 74 3.34 6.10 1.57
CA GLY A 74 2.29 6.54 2.47
C GLY A 74 2.80 6.70 3.90
N ILE A 75 3.48 5.69 4.44
CA ILE A 75 4.07 5.76 5.79
C ILE A 75 5.15 6.84 5.88
N ALA A 76 6.02 6.96 4.87
CA ALA A 76 6.99 8.05 4.82
C ALA A 76 6.31 9.43 4.88
N GLY A 77 5.20 9.60 4.16
CA GLY A 77 4.38 10.81 4.20
C GLY A 77 3.76 11.07 5.58
N LEU A 78 3.13 10.05 6.18
CA LEU A 78 2.49 10.18 7.50
C LEU A 78 3.50 10.56 8.60
N LEU A 79 4.69 9.95 8.57
CA LEU A 79 5.78 10.25 9.51
C LEU A 79 6.31 11.68 9.32
N ARG A 80 6.51 12.11 8.06
CA ARG A 80 7.00 13.46 7.72
C ARG A 80 6.01 14.55 8.14
N GLU A 81 4.72 14.33 7.89
CA GLU A 81 3.67 15.31 8.15
C GLU A 81 3.13 15.23 9.59
N LYS A 82 3.56 14.22 10.36
CA LYS A 82 3.08 13.95 11.73
C LYS A 82 1.55 13.90 11.79
N THR A 83 0.93 13.28 10.78
CA THR A 83 -0.53 13.24 10.59
C THR A 83 -1.25 12.58 11.77
N PHE A 84 -0.61 11.61 12.42
CA PHE A 84 -1.12 10.86 13.56
C PHE A 84 -0.08 10.84 14.69
N PRO A 85 -0.48 10.58 15.95
CA PRO A 85 0.43 10.58 17.09
C PRO A 85 1.23 9.28 17.22
N PHE A 86 1.74 8.76 16.10
CA PHE A 86 2.58 7.56 16.05
C PHE A 86 3.93 7.90 15.42
N THR A 87 5.00 7.42 16.03
CA THR A 87 6.37 7.56 15.53
C THR A 87 6.85 6.33 14.77
N GLU A 88 6.09 5.23 14.85
CA GLU A 88 6.39 3.96 14.22
C GLU A 88 5.13 3.28 13.69
N TYR A 89 5.28 2.54 12.60
CA TYR A 89 4.22 1.79 11.94
C TYR A 89 4.73 0.39 11.62
N THR A 90 3.98 -0.63 12.06
CA THR A 90 4.20 -2.01 11.65
C THR A 90 3.46 -2.25 10.34
N VAL A 91 4.17 -2.74 9.32
CA VAL A 91 3.60 -3.01 8.00
C VAL A 91 3.81 -4.45 7.55
N GLU A 92 2.87 -4.93 6.75
CA GLU A 92 2.92 -6.23 6.08
C GLU A 92 2.97 -6.03 4.56
N PHE A 93 4.04 -6.52 3.93
CA PHE A 93 4.21 -6.47 2.48
C PHE A 93 3.66 -7.72 1.81
N GLY A 94 3.37 -7.60 0.51
CA GLY A 94 3.15 -8.77 -0.34
C GLY A 94 1.80 -9.47 -0.18
N ASN A 95 0.89 -8.87 0.60
CA ASN A 95 -0.49 -9.30 0.76
C ASN A 95 -0.60 -10.74 1.31
N GLU A 96 0.36 -11.15 2.16
CA GLU A 96 0.21 -12.31 3.02
C GLU A 96 -0.79 -11.90 4.12
N ASP A 97 -2.06 -12.32 4.09
CA ASP A 97 -3.10 -11.91 5.07
C ASP A 97 -2.83 -12.49 6.49
N LYS A 98 -1.60 -12.47 7.01
CA LYS A 98 -1.23 -13.14 8.27
C LYS A 98 -1.59 -12.31 9.49
N ASN A 99 -1.47 -10.98 9.40
CA ASN A 99 -1.81 -10.09 10.49
C ASN A 99 -3.13 -9.36 10.25
N GLY A 100 -3.91 -9.71 9.23
CA GLY A 100 -5.27 -9.19 9.05
C GLY A 100 -5.40 -7.69 8.77
N PHE A 101 -4.34 -6.88 8.82
CA PHE A 101 -4.29 -5.48 8.37
C PHE A 101 -2.87 -5.16 7.87
N ASP A 102 -2.77 -4.44 6.75
CA ASP A 102 -1.49 -4.12 6.10
C ASP A 102 -0.65 -3.12 6.92
N ILE A 103 -1.32 -2.24 7.67
CA ILE A 103 -0.69 -1.17 8.45
C ILE A 103 -1.24 -1.20 9.87
N ARG A 104 -0.35 -1.07 10.85
CA ARG A 104 -0.71 -1.00 12.27
C ARG A 104 0.18 0.00 12.99
N ALA A 105 -0.38 0.72 13.94
CA ALA A 105 0.40 1.47 14.93
C ALA A 105 -0.32 1.47 16.27
N SER A 106 0.43 1.59 17.36
CA SER A 106 -0.12 1.63 18.70
C SER A 106 0.69 2.54 19.60
N SER A 107 0.01 3.27 20.46
CA SER A 107 0.55 3.98 21.61
C SER A 107 -0.17 3.46 22.87
N PRO A 108 0.24 3.88 24.09
CA PRO A 108 -0.46 3.48 25.31
C PRO A 108 -1.96 3.83 25.32
N SER A 109 -2.39 4.85 24.58
CA SER A 109 -3.77 5.37 24.60
C SER A 109 -4.54 5.18 23.30
N GLU A 110 -3.87 4.93 22.17
CA GLU A 110 -4.50 4.95 20.85
C GLU A 110 -3.95 3.86 19.94
N THR A 111 -4.81 3.37 19.05
CA THR A 111 -4.44 2.34 18.06
C THR A 111 -4.89 2.76 16.66
N LEU A 112 -4.11 2.33 15.68
CA LEU A 112 -4.33 2.56 14.27
C LEU A 112 -4.22 1.24 13.53
N ILE A 113 -5.16 1.03 12.61
CA ILE A 113 -5.12 -0.05 11.63
C ILE A 113 -5.30 0.54 10.23
N GLY A 114 -4.84 -0.16 9.20
CA GLY A 114 -4.99 0.29 7.83
C GLY A 114 -4.94 -0.82 6.81
N GLU A 115 -5.61 -0.57 5.69
CA GLU A 115 -5.50 -1.34 4.46
C GLU A 115 -4.86 -0.46 3.38
N ALA A 116 -3.99 -1.05 2.57
CA ALA A 116 -3.31 -0.37 1.50
C ALA A 116 -3.44 -1.14 0.18
N PHE A 117 -3.61 -0.42 -0.93
CA PHE A 117 -3.66 -1.08 -2.23
C PHE A 117 -3.27 -0.16 -3.39
N ASN A 118 -2.70 -0.76 -4.42
CA ASN A 118 -2.59 -0.14 -5.74
C ASN A 118 -3.57 -0.78 -6.71
N VAL A 119 -4.38 0.02 -7.40
CA VAL A 119 -5.33 -0.45 -8.42
C VAL A 119 -5.53 0.57 -9.54
N ALA A 120 -5.94 0.10 -10.72
CA ALA A 120 -6.40 0.99 -11.77
C ALA A 120 -7.76 1.63 -11.41
N PRO A 121 -8.12 2.79 -11.99
CA PRO A 121 -9.36 3.51 -11.69
C PRO A 121 -10.63 2.65 -11.78
N SER A 122 -10.69 1.76 -12.77
CA SER A 122 -11.83 0.85 -12.98
C SER A 122 -12.07 -0.12 -11.82
N PHE A 123 -11.04 -0.46 -11.06
CA PHE A 123 -11.12 -1.39 -9.92
C PHE A 123 -11.23 -0.67 -8.57
N PHE A 124 -11.06 0.66 -8.54
CA PHE A 124 -10.98 1.43 -7.31
C PHE A 124 -12.19 1.23 -6.40
N GLN A 125 -13.41 1.38 -6.94
CA GLN A 125 -14.62 1.31 -6.11
C GLN A 125 -14.80 -0.07 -5.46
N GLY A 126 -14.52 -1.14 -6.19
CA GLY A 126 -14.60 -2.51 -5.67
C GLY A 126 -13.58 -2.78 -4.57
N LYS A 127 -12.31 -2.42 -4.81
CA LYS A 127 -11.22 -2.60 -3.83
C LYS A 127 -11.45 -1.75 -2.58
N LYS A 128 -11.84 -0.48 -2.75
CA LYS A 128 -12.22 0.45 -1.69
C LYS A 128 -13.33 -0.13 -0.81
N ALA A 129 -14.40 -0.65 -1.41
CA ALA A 129 -15.52 -1.23 -0.66
C ALA A 129 -15.09 -2.45 0.16
N SER A 130 -14.27 -3.34 -0.41
CA SER A 130 -13.78 -4.53 0.31
C SER A 130 -12.86 -4.17 1.48
N ALA A 131 -11.92 -3.24 1.27
CA ALA A 131 -11.00 -2.79 2.30
C ALA A 131 -11.73 -2.05 3.44
N LEU A 132 -12.68 -1.16 3.13
CA LEU A 132 -13.53 -0.52 4.15
C LEU A 132 -14.35 -1.54 4.94
N ARG A 133 -14.87 -2.58 4.30
CA ARG A 133 -15.59 -3.66 5.00
C ARG A 133 -14.66 -4.37 5.99
N LYS A 134 -13.41 -4.66 5.60
CA LYS A 134 -12.40 -5.28 6.47
C LYS A 134 -12.07 -4.40 7.68
N LEU A 135 -11.84 -3.09 7.46
CA LEU A 135 -11.61 -2.10 8.53
C LEU A 135 -12.78 -1.99 9.51
N ARG A 136 -14.03 -2.09 9.03
CA ARG A 136 -15.23 -2.07 9.88
C ARG A 136 -15.38 -3.33 10.72
N GLN A 137 -15.11 -4.50 10.13
CA GLN A 137 -15.31 -5.79 10.79
C GLN A 137 -14.20 -6.13 11.79
N GLY A 138 -12.94 -5.93 11.42
CA GLY A 138 -11.79 -6.28 12.27
C GLY A 138 -11.26 -5.14 13.14
N GLY A 139 -11.79 -3.93 12.98
CA GLY A 139 -11.19 -2.70 13.50
C GLY A 139 -12.03 -1.88 14.46
N ALA A 140 -13.10 -2.44 15.01
CA ALA A 140 -14.06 -1.68 15.82
C ALA A 140 -13.41 -0.93 17.00
N ALA A 141 -12.35 -1.50 17.59
CA ALA A 141 -11.63 -0.90 18.73
C ALA A 141 -10.54 0.10 18.33
N ALA A 142 -10.19 0.21 17.04
CA ALA A 142 -9.14 1.13 16.59
C ALA A 142 -9.64 2.57 16.54
N ARG A 143 -8.86 3.49 17.10
CA ARG A 143 -9.18 4.93 17.08
C ARG A 143 -9.02 5.52 15.67
N TYR A 144 -8.01 5.05 14.94
CA TYR A 144 -7.74 5.46 13.57
C TYR A 144 -7.83 4.25 12.62
N LYS A 145 -8.56 4.42 11.51
CA LYS A 145 -8.69 3.44 10.43
C LYS A 145 -8.21 4.10 9.15
N LEU A 146 -7.18 3.55 8.53
CA LEU A 146 -6.62 4.08 7.30
C LEU A 146 -7.05 3.28 6.09
N LEU A 147 -7.47 4.00 5.05
CA LEU A 147 -7.60 3.46 3.71
C LEU A 147 -6.59 4.16 2.83
N MET A 148 -5.51 3.47 2.49
CA MET A 148 -4.38 4.01 1.74
C MET A 148 -4.37 3.48 0.31
N PHE A 149 -4.20 4.35 -0.69
CA PHE A 149 -4.30 3.95 -2.09
C PHE A 149 -3.53 4.87 -3.03
N ASN A 150 -3.20 4.39 -4.23
CA ASN A 150 -2.56 5.19 -5.26
C ASN A 150 -3.48 6.33 -5.74
N SER A 151 -2.94 7.55 -5.81
CA SER A 151 -3.71 8.79 -6.06
C SER A 151 -4.41 8.79 -7.42
N ASP A 152 -3.78 8.20 -8.43
CA ASP A 152 -4.27 8.06 -9.79
C ASP A 152 -5.41 7.04 -9.94
N ALA A 153 -5.76 6.27 -8.89
CA ALA A 153 -6.93 5.39 -8.90
C ALA A 153 -8.26 6.14 -8.75
N THR A 154 -8.22 7.39 -8.26
CA THR A 154 -9.44 8.13 -7.93
C THR A 154 -9.94 8.99 -9.08
N PRO A 155 -11.26 9.10 -9.31
CA PRO A 155 -11.82 10.13 -10.19
C PRO A 155 -11.45 11.53 -9.69
N GLU A 156 -11.33 12.51 -10.58
CA GLU A 156 -10.95 13.90 -10.25
C GLU A 156 -11.78 14.50 -9.10
N ARG A 157 -13.08 14.17 -9.05
CA ARG A 157 -14.03 14.68 -8.04
C ARG A 157 -14.28 13.71 -6.90
N TYR A 158 -13.35 12.79 -6.64
CA TYR A 158 -13.51 11.85 -5.56
C TYR A 158 -13.60 12.58 -4.20
N SER A 159 -14.68 12.34 -3.48
CA SER A 159 -14.81 12.75 -2.08
C SER A 159 -15.03 11.52 -1.22
N ALA A 160 -14.24 11.39 -0.15
CA ALA A 160 -14.45 10.35 0.84
C ALA A 160 -15.80 10.60 1.55
N LYS A 161 -16.61 9.56 1.72
CA LYS A 161 -17.80 9.63 2.57
C LYS A 161 -17.33 9.77 4.02
N HIS A 162 -17.99 10.62 4.80
CA HIS A 162 -17.70 10.74 6.22
C HIS A 162 -17.98 9.45 6.97
N GLU A 163 -16.97 8.99 7.70
CA GLU A 163 -17.04 7.89 8.64
C GLU A 163 -16.07 8.23 9.79
N PRO A 164 -16.57 8.40 11.03
CA PRO A 164 -15.74 8.79 12.16
C PRO A 164 -14.56 7.83 12.37
N GLY A 165 -13.37 8.40 12.60
CA GLY A 165 -12.14 7.65 12.79
C GLY A 165 -11.55 7.03 11.53
N THR A 166 -12.17 7.23 10.35
CA THR A 166 -11.67 6.69 9.07
C THR A 166 -11.05 7.79 8.21
N PHE A 167 -9.84 7.52 7.73
CA PHE A 167 -9.04 8.47 6.95
C PHE A 167 -8.65 7.85 5.62
N HIS A 168 -8.86 8.59 4.54
CA HIS A 168 -8.50 8.16 3.20
C HIS A 168 -7.20 8.84 2.80
N ILE A 169 -6.14 8.06 2.57
CA ILE A 169 -4.81 8.54 2.25
C ILE A 169 -4.52 8.23 0.79
N ALA A 170 -4.57 9.25 -0.06
CA ALA A 170 -4.15 9.13 -1.45
C ALA A 170 -2.64 9.33 -1.54
N VAL A 171 -1.93 8.40 -2.18
CA VAL A 171 -0.47 8.38 -2.28
C VAL A 171 -0.06 8.51 -3.74
N ASP A 172 0.70 9.55 -4.06
CA ASP A 172 1.37 9.65 -5.34
C ASP A 172 2.65 8.81 -5.30
N ILE A 173 2.68 7.70 -6.05
CA ILE A 173 3.78 6.74 -5.99
C ILE A 173 5.09 7.34 -6.50
N ALA A 174 5.01 8.22 -7.50
CA ALA A 174 6.19 8.79 -8.15
C ALA A 174 6.88 9.85 -7.28
N SER A 175 6.10 10.73 -6.65
CA SER A 175 6.61 11.83 -5.82
C SER A 175 6.69 11.48 -4.33
N GLY A 176 5.96 10.48 -3.87
CA GLY A 176 5.81 10.15 -2.44
C GLY A 176 4.98 11.17 -1.66
N MET A 177 4.25 12.06 -2.36
CA MET A 177 3.33 13.00 -1.74
C MET A 177 2.05 12.28 -1.30
N ILE A 178 1.50 12.71 -0.17
CA ILE A 178 0.23 12.19 0.33
C ILE A 178 -0.84 13.29 0.37
N SER A 179 -2.09 12.88 0.22
CA SER A 179 -3.26 13.72 0.48
C SER A 179 -4.14 13.00 1.49
N VAL A 180 -4.24 13.59 2.68
CA VAL A 180 -5.09 13.10 3.76
C VAL A 180 -6.49 13.68 3.57
N ARG A 181 -7.45 12.82 3.24
CA ARG A 181 -8.86 13.19 3.14
C ARG A 181 -9.58 12.66 4.36
N CYS A 182 -9.81 13.56 5.32
CA CYS A 182 -10.88 13.42 6.28
C CYS A 182 -12.16 13.96 5.64
N ALA A 183 -13.29 13.35 5.94
CA ALA A 183 -14.53 13.93 5.48
C ALA A 183 -14.86 15.18 6.31
N PRO A 184 -15.44 16.21 5.70
CA PRO A 184 -15.77 17.45 6.40
C PRO A 184 -16.65 17.15 7.62
N VAL A 185 -16.35 17.79 8.74
CA VAL A 185 -17.28 17.90 9.86
C VAL A 185 -18.37 18.84 9.38
N THR A 186 -19.52 18.30 8.97
CA THR A 186 -20.72 19.13 8.91
C THR A 186 -21.06 19.51 10.34
N ALA A 187 -20.79 20.77 10.69
CA ALA A 187 -21.24 21.41 11.91
C ALA A 187 -22.77 21.48 11.94
#